data_AF-A0A520PRR6-F1
#
_entry.id   AF-A0A520PRR6-F1
#
_cell.length_a   1.000
_cell.length_b   1.000
_cell.length_c   1.000
_cell.angle_alpha   90.00
_cell.angle_beta   90.00
_cell.angle_gamma   90.00
#
_symmetry.space_group_name_H-M   'P 1'
#
loop_
_entity.id
_entity.type
_entity.pdbx_description
1 polymer ?
#
loop_
_entity_poly.entity_id
_entity_poly.type
_entity_poly.pdbx_seq_one_letter_code
_entity_poly.pdbx_strand_id
1 'polypeptide(L)'
;MRIHLYGEGDLDLAAFITPAFAIGEAAATAGEGGTVLAGDLGIGSRLELGARLGFRAMEGLTLLVGAGGHVGFVYAEAAGAAEVIGAAFLQAGIEGLISRDTMLFALIDGGIGFAPSRGAGFPLFRESVPPLLRISLGVAYLL
;
A
#
# COMPACT_ATOMS: atom_id res chain seq x y z
N MET A 1 9.74 0.37 -5.83
CA MET A 1 10.77 -0.47 -6.49
C MET A 1 10.28 -1.90 -6.51
N ARG A 2 10.38 -2.58 -7.66
CA ARG A 2 10.07 -4.00 -7.84
C ARG A 2 11.39 -4.74 -8.07
N ILE A 3 11.62 -5.80 -7.30
CA ILE A 3 12.80 -6.66 -7.43
C ILE A 3 12.30 -7.99 -7.96
N HIS A 4 12.64 -8.30 -9.21
CA HIS A 4 12.29 -9.58 -9.82
C HIS A 4 13.09 -10.69 -9.13
N LEU A 5 12.38 -11.70 -8.61
CA LEU A 5 12.98 -12.82 -7.89
C LEU A 5 13.05 -14.07 -8.76
N TYR A 6 12.00 -14.32 -9.54
CA TYR A 6 11.88 -15.49 -10.40
C TYR A 6 10.93 -15.21 -11.55
N GLY A 7 11.19 -15.80 -12.71
CA GLY A 7 10.30 -15.76 -13.86
C GLY A 7 10.48 -16.98 -14.74
N GLU A 8 9.38 -17.67 -15.05
CA GLU A 8 9.38 -18.82 -15.96
C GLU A 8 8.10 -18.82 -16.81
N GLY A 9 8.28 -18.81 -18.13
CA GLY A 9 7.17 -18.79 -19.07
C GLY A 9 6.28 -17.56 -18.89
N ASP A 10 5.02 -17.80 -18.53
CA ASP A 10 4.01 -16.77 -18.31
C ASP A 10 3.92 -16.29 -16.86
N LEU A 11 4.74 -16.84 -15.95
CA LEU A 11 4.67 -16.53 -14.52
C LEU A 11 5.89 -15.75 -14.06
N ASP A 12 5.66 -14.73 -13.24
CA ASP A 12 6.69 -13.98 -12.55
C ASP A 12 6.43 -13.90 -11.04
N LEU A 13 7.50 -13.80 -10.27
CA LEU A 13 7.49 -13.51 -8.84
C LEU A 13 8.43 -12.34 -8.59
N ALA A 14 7.93 -11.34 -7.86
CA ALA A 14 8.70 -10.19 -7.47
C ALA A 14 8.45 -9.78 -6.03
N ALA A 15 9.49 -9.29 -5.36
CA ALA A 15 9.34 -8.51 -4.14
C ALA A 15 9.11 -7.04 -4.50
N PHE A 16 8.41 -6.30 -3.65
CA PHE A 16 8.30 -4.86 -3.77
C PHE A 16 8.69 -4.17 -2.48
N ILE A 17 9.26 -2.98 -2.64
CA ILE A 17 9.51 -2.01 -1.59
C ILE A 17 9.08 -0.64 -2.08
N THR A 18 8.21 0.02 -1.34
CA THR A 18 7.64 1.32 -1.72
C THR A 18 7.71 2.26 -0.52
N PRO A 19 8.58 3.28 -0.54
CA PRO A 19 8.42 4.41 0.35
C PRO A 19 7.20 5.21 -0.10
N ALA A 20 6.35 5.59 0.84
CA ALA A 20 5.18 6.42 0.58
C ALA A 20 5.09 7.55 1.60
N PHE A 21 4.73 8.73 1.10
CA PHE A 21 4.43 9.91 1.90
C PHE A 21 3.00 10.30 1.61
N ALA A 22 2.28 10.74 2.63
CA ALA A 22 0.91 11.15 2.50
C ALA A 22 0.66 12.40 3.34
N ILE A 23 -0.18 13.29 2.81
CA ILE A 23 -0.63 14.51 3.47
C ILE A 23 -2.14 14.52 3.32
N GLY A 24 -2.86 14.74 4.41
CA GLY A 24 -4.31 14.72 4.39
C GLY A 24 -4.87 14.68 5.80
N GLU A 25 -6.17 14.41 5.91
CA GLU A 25 -6.79 14.18 7.21
C GLU A 25 -6.10 13.02 7.91
N ALA A 26 -5.70 13.20 9.16
CA ALA A 26 -4.84 12.27 9.87
C ALA A 26 -5.51 10.88 9.98
N ALA A 27 -6.84 10.82 10.16
CA ALA A 27 -7.60 9.57 10.09
C ALA A 27 -7.64 8.95 8.70
N ALA A 28 -7.77 9.72 7.62
CA ALA A 28 -7.69 9.18 6.25
C ALA A 28 -6.28 8.71 5.88
N THR A 29 -5.26 9.30 6.51
CA THR A 29 -3.84 9.01 6.23
C THR A 29 -3.34 7.80 7.01
N ALA A 30 -3.89 7.58 8.20
CA ALA A 30 -3.38 6.63 9.19
C ALA A 30 -4.40 5.61 9.70
N GLY A 31 -5.69 5.79 9.41
CA GLY A 31 -6.78 5.22 10.20
C GLY A 31 -7.02 6.01 11.49
N GLU A 32 -8.18 5.81 12.13
CA GLU A 32 -8.47 6.39 13.44
C GLU A 32 -7.74 5.59 14.53
N GLY A 33 -6.84 6.20 15.30
CA GLY A 33 -6.05 5.51 16.33
C GLY A 33 -5.57 6.48 17.40
N GLY A 34 -5.63 6.09 18.69
CA GLY A 34 -5.03 6.87 19.78
C GLY A 34 -5.28 8.39 19.75
N THR A 35 -4.22 9.14 19.46
CA THR A 35 -4.19 10.62 19.44
C THR A 35 -4.47 11.20 18.04
N VAL A 36 -4.61 10.37 17.02
CA VAL A 36 -5.00 10.76 15.66
C VAL A 36 -6.49 11.07 15.64
N LEU A 37 -6.84 12.34 15.78
CA LEU A 37 -8.21 12.83 15.68
C LEU A 37 -8.64 12.94 14.21
N ALA A 38 -9.88 12.55 13.92
CA ALA A 38 -10.43 12.44 12.57
C ALA A 38 -10.66 13.78 11.84
N GLY A 39 -10.27 14.92 12.42
CA GLY A 39 -10.46 16.23 11.79
C GLY A 39 -9.17 16.93 11.39
N ASP A 40 -8.02 16.44 11.85
CA ASP A 40 -6.79 17.23 11.82
C ASP A 40 -5.94 16.92 10.59
N LEU A 41 -5.23 17.93 10.11
CA LEU A 41 -4.21 17.73 9.08
C LEU A 41 -3.07 16.89 9.66
N GLY A 42 -2.80 15.77 8.98
CA GLY A 42 -1.72 14.85 9.29
C GLY A 42 -0.73 14.73 8.14
N ILE A 43 0.52 14.49 8.51
CA ILE A 43 1.60 14.12 7.57
C ILE A 43 2.06 12.73 7.97
N GLY A 44 2.07 11.83 6.98
CA GLY A 44 2.43 10.44 7.15
C GLY A 44 3.60 10.04 6.28
N SER A 45 4.41 9.11 6.80
CA SER A 45 5.37 8.35 6.01
C SER A 45 5.23 6.87 6.32
N ARG A 46 5.36 6.02 5.32
CA ARG A 46 5.35 4.57 5.50
C ARG A 46 6.28 3.88 4.53
N LEU A 47 6.75 2.72 4.95
CA LEU A 47 7.49 1.81 4.09
C LEU A 47 6.64 0.56 3.87
N GLU A 48 6.35 0.27 2.60
CA GLU A 48 5.56 -0.87 2.20
C GLU A 48 6.47 -1.96 1.64
N LEU A 49 6.20 -3.20 2.02
CA LEU A 49 6.98 -4.37 1.68
C LEU A 49 6.04 -5.53 1.37
N GLY A 50 6.40 -6.35 0.39
CA GLY A 50 5.62 -7.56 0.10
C GLY A 50 6.10 -8.29 -1.13
N ALA A 51 5.28 -9.22 -1.58
CA ALA A 51 5.53 -10.03 -2.76
C ALA A 51 4.32 -10.03 -3.69
N ARG A 52 4.60 -10.18 -4.99
CA ARG A 52 3.60 -10.23 -6.06
C ARG A 52 3.94 -11.36 -7.00
N LEU A 53 2.91 -12.08 -7.39
CA LEU A 53 2.92 -13.02 -8.50
C LEU A 53 2.29 -12.33 -9.71
N GLY A 54 2.99 -12.35 -10.83
CA GLY A 54 2.49 -11.90 -12.12
C GLY A 54 2.17 -13.08 -13.02
N PHE A 55 1.07 -12.97 -13.77
CA PHE A 55 0.66 -13.90 -14.80
C PHE A 55 0.43 -13.15 -16.10
N ARG A 56 1.20 -13.47 -17.14
CA ARG A 56 1.04 -12.90 -18.47
C ARG A 56 -0.26 -13.42 -19.09
N ALA A 57 -1.28 -12.58 -19.15
CA ALA A 57 -2.56 -12.93 -19.73
C ALA A 57 -2.55 -12.88 -21.26
N MET A 58 -1.81 -11.93 -21.82
CA MET A 58 -1.55 -11.80 -23.26
C MET A 58 -0.29 -10.97 -23.49
N GLU A 59 0.11 -10.81 -24.75
CA GLU A 59 1.24 -9.96 -25.09
C GLU A 59 1.00 -8.52 -24.59
N GLY A 60 1.95 -8.03 -23.78
CA GLY A 60 1.89 -6.69 -23.20
C GLY A 60 0.90 -6.53 -22.04
N LEU A 61 0.21 -7.57 -21.55
CA LEU A 61 -0.67 -7.48 -20.39
C LEU A 61 -0.37 -8.57 -19.36
N THR A 62 -0.09 -8.13 -18.14
CA THR A 62 0.17 -8.99 -16.97
C THR A 62 -0.87 -8.71 -15.90
N LEU A 63 -1.45 -9.78 -15.35
CA LEU A 63 -2.29 -9.73 -14.15
C LEU A 63 -1.41 -9.95 -12.93
N LEU A 64 -1.67 -9.20 -11.87
CA LEU A 64 -0.91 -9.26 -10.63
C LEU A 64 -1.81 -9.65 -9.48
N VAL A 65 -1.29 -10.51 -8.60
CA VAL A 65 -1.82 -10.74 -7.27
C VAL A 65 -0.68 -10.73 -6.26
N GLY A 66 -0.92 -10.22 -5.07
CA GLY A 66 0.13 -10.10 -4.07
C GLY A 66 -0.39 -9.93 -2.67
N ALA A 67 0.56 -9.93 -1.74
CA ALA A 67 0.31 -9.62 -0.36
C ALA A 67 1.48 -8.83 0.20
N GLY A 68 1.20 -7.99 1.17
CA GLY A 68 2.22 -7.20 1.81
C GLY A 68 1.73 -6.55 3.08
N GLY A 69 2.57 -5.68 3.58
CA GLY A 69 2.24 -4.84 4.71
C GLY A 69 3.05 -3.57 4.67
N HIS A 70 2.73 -2.69 5.60
CA HIS A 70 3.54 -1.51 5.82
C HIS A 70 3.67 -1.20 7.29
N VAL A 71 4.72 -0.48 7.62
CA VAL A 71 4.90 0.19 8.91
C VAL A 71 5.24 1.64 8.60
N GLY A 72 4.69 2.55 9.39
CA GLY A 72 4.85 3.97 9.19
C GLY A 72 4.58 4.79 10.44
N PHE A 73 4.66 6.09 10.25
CA PHE A 73 4.40 7.09 11.28
C PHE A 73 3.47 8.14 10.70
N VAL A 74 2.52 8.61 11.51
CA VAL A 74 1.70 9.77 11.19
C VAL A 74 1.80 10.78 12.31
N TYR A 75 2.12 12.01 11.94
CA TYR A 75 2.11 13.16 12.82
C TYR A 75 0.84 13.97 12.57
N ALA A 76 0.09 14.26 13.62
CA ALA A 76 -1.04 15.18 13.59
C ALA A 76 -0.70 16.39 14.49
N GLU A 77 -0.88 17.60 13.97
CA GLU A 77 -0.44 18.82 14.67
C GLU A 77 -1.18 19.02 16.00
N ALA A 78 -2.49 18.79 16.03
CA ALA A 78 -3.31 18.92 17.24
C ALA A 78 -2.98 17.87 18.32
N ALA A 79 -2.49 16.71 17.91
CA ALA A 79 -2.03 15.66 18.83
C ALA A 79 -0.67 15.99 19.47
N GLY A 80 0.12 16.85 18.80
CA GLY A 80 1.49 17.18 19.20
C GLY A 80 2.44 15.98 19.23
N ALA A 81 2.06 14.85 18.63
CA ALA A 81 2.77 13.58 18.70
C ALA A 81 2.66 12.79 17.40
N ALA A 82 3.70 11.98 17.14
CA ALA A 82 3.69 11.01 16.05
C ALA A 82 3.18 9.64 16.54
N GLU A 83 2.29 9.04 15.78
CA GLU A 83 1.75 7.71 16.04
C GLU A 83 2.31 6.69 15.05
N VAL A 84 2.69 5.52 15.58
CA VAL A 84 3.13 4.39 14.75
C VAL A 84 1.90 3.70 14.19
N ILE A 85 1.92 3.44 12.89
CA ILE A 85 0.88 2.70 12.20
C ILE A 85 1.46 1.51 11.46
N GLY A 86 0.63 0.50 11.25
CA GLY A 86 0.94 -0.57 10.32
C GLY A 86 -0.31 -1.10 9.63
N ALA A 87 -0.10 -1.87 8.57
CA ALA A 87 -1.17 -2.57 7.90
C ALA A 87 -0.68 -3.88 7.28
N ALA A 88 -1.61 -4.80 7.09
CA ALA A 88 -1.47 -5.97 6.24
C ALA A 88 -2.54 -5.89 5.14
N PHE A 89 -2.15 -6.17 3.90
CA PHE A 89 -3.03 -6.05 2.75
C PHE A 89 -2.79 -7.13 1.71
N LEU A 90 -3.86 -7.46 1.00
CA LEU A 90 -3.83 -8.18 -0.27
C LEU A 90 -3.88 -7.15 -1.39
N GLN A 91 -3.25 -7.52 -2.50
CA GLN A 91 -3.18 -6.69 -3.69
C GLN A 91 -3.63 -7.49 -4.91
N ALA A 92 -4.37 -6.82 -5.79
CA ALA A 92 -4.58 -7.28 -7.16
C ALA A 92 -4.29 -6.13 -8.12
N GLY A 93 -4.02 -6.44 -9.38
CA GLY A 93 -3.88 -5.39 -10.37
C GLY A 93 -3.51 -5.88 -11.75
N ILE A 94 -3.21 -4.90 -12.61
CA ILE A 94 -2.85 -5.11 -13.99
C ILE A 94 -1.65 -4.24 -14.35
N GLU A 95 -0.81 -4.77 -15.22
CA GLU A 95 0.35 -4.12 -15.83
C GLU A 95 0.20 -4.20 -17.35
N GLY A 96 0.22 -3.05 -18.02
CA GLY A 96 0.10 -2.93 -19.47
C GLY A 96 1.35 -2.28 -20.07
N LEU A 97 2.03 -2.99 -20.96
CA LEU A 97 3.17 -2.48 -21.70
C LEU A 97 2.69 -1.55 -22.81
N ILE A 98 3.09 -0.28 -22.75
CA ILE A 98 2.74 0.74 -23.76
C ILE A 98 3.85 0.88 -24.81
N SER A 99 5.10 0.74 -24.36
CA SER A 99 6.28 0.74 -25.22
C SER A 99 7.30 -0.24 -24.66
N ARG A 100 8.41 -0.49 -25.37
CA ARG A 100 9.48 -1.39 -24.89
C ARG A 100 9.98 -1.02 -23.48
N ASP A 101 9.96 0.26 -23.15
CA ASP A 101 10.55 0.79 -21.92
C ASP A 101 9.50 1.41 -20.99
N THR A 102 8.21 1.39 -21.35
CA THR A 102 7.15 2.08 -20.60
C THR A 102 5.97 1.17 -20.33
N MET A 103 5.58 1.10 -19.07
CA MET A 103 4.47 0.29 -18.58
C MET A 103 3.50 1.17 -17.77
N LEU A 104 2.21 0.97 -17.96
CA LEU A 104 1.17 1.49 -17.07
C LEU A 104 0.75 0.41 -16.09
N PHE A 105 0.40 0.79 -14.88
CA PHE A 105 -0.15 -0.14 -13.91
C PHE A 105 -1.35 0.44 -13.17
N ALA A 106 -2.27 -0.45 -12.82
CA ALA A 106 -3.36 -0.18 -11.89
C ALA A 106 -3.36 -1.25 -10.80
N LEU A 107 -3.36 -0.83 -9.55
CA LEU A 107 -3.33 -1.70 -8.37
C LEU A 107 -4.50 -1.35 -7.46
N ILE A 108 -5.12 -2.38 -6.90
CA ILE A 108 -6.09 -2.28 -5.82
C ILE A 108 -5.56 -3.04 -4.62
N ASP A 109 -5.48 -2.35 -3.48
CA ASP A 109 -5.09 -2.93 -2.21
C ASP A 109 -6.29 -2.98 -1.29
N GLY A 110 -6.52 -4.14 -0.69
CA GLY A 110 -7.56 -4.41 0.30
C GLY A 110 -6.93 -4.97 1.58
N GLY A 111 -7.21 -4.38 2.74
CA GLY A 111 -6.55 -4.86 3.97
C GLY A 111 -7.05 -4.28 5.28
N ILE A 112 -6.27 -4.55 6.33
CA ILE A 112 -6.51 -4.12 7.70
C ILE A 112 -5.32 -3.31 8.22
N GLY A 113 -5.59 -2.24 8.95
CA GLY A 113 -4.57 -1.47 9.67
C GLY A 113 -4.53 -1.82 11.16
N PHE A 114 -3.42 -1.54 11.84
CA PHE A 114 -3.26 -1.59 13.29
C PHE A 114 -2.40 -0.44 13.83
N ALA A 115 -2.68 0.00 15.07
CA ALA A 115 -1.93 1.03 15.79
C ALA A 115 -1.62 0.55 17.23
N PRO A 116 -0.37 0.61 17.70
CA PRO A 116 0.02 0.09 19.02
C PRO A 116 -0.72 0.75 20.19
N SER A 117 -1.12 2.02 20.04
CA SER A 117 -1.84 2.81 21.05
C SER A 117 -3.21 2.21 21.42
N ARG A 118 -3.81 1.39 20.54
CA ARG A 118 -5.09 0.69 20.78
C ARG A 118 -4.95 -0.72 21.35
N GLY A 119 -3.73 -1.18 21.60
CA GLY A 119 -3.44 -2.56 22.01
C GLY A 119 -3.20 -3.49 20.82
N ALA A 120 -2.25 -4.42 20.97
CA ALA A 120 -1.90 -5.37 19.92
C ALA A 120 -3.13 -6.23 19.54
N GLY A 121 -3.55 -6.18 18.28
CA GLY A 121 -4.65 -6.99 17.75
C GLY A 121 -5.97 -6.25 17.52
N PHE A 122 -6.08 -4.96 17.89
CA PHE A 122 -7.25 -4.16 17.53
C PHE A 122 -7.05 -3.48 16.16
N PRO A 123 -7.98 -3.64 15.20
CA PRO A 123 -7.88 -2.96 13.92
C PRO A 123 -7.94 -1.43 14.11
N LEU A 124 -7.13 -0.70 13.32
CA LEU A 124 -7.16 0.76 13.19
C LEU A 124 -8.58 1.24 12.84
N PHE A 125 -9.22 0.51 11.95
CA PHE A 125 -10.57 0.79 11.50
C PHE A 125 -11.57 0.10 12.44
N ARG A 126 -12.42 0.89 13.13
CA ARG A 126 -13.59 0.33 13.85
C ARG A 126 -14.49 -0.39 12.86
N GLU A 127 -15.41 -1.25 13.32
CA GLU A 127 -16.46 -1.87 12.48
C GLU A 127 -17.23 -0.84 11.61
N SER A 128 -17.18 0.45 12.00
CA SER A 128 -17.79 1.61 11.32
C SER A 128 -16.87 2.39 10.37
N VAL A 129 -15.59 2.03 10.21
CA VAL A 129 -14.63 2.70 9.32
C VAL A 129 -14.19 1.71 8.24
N PRO A 130 -14.19 2.08 6.95
CA PRO A 130 -13.96 1.13 5.88
C PRO A 130 -12.58 0.46 5.99
N PRO A 131 -12.49 -0.85 5.63
CA PRO A 131 -11.19 -1.52 5.49
C PRO A 131 -10.29 -0.74 4.54
N LEU A 132 -8.97 -0.90 4.68
CA LEU A 132 -7.99 -0.24 3.81
C LEU A 132 -8.33 -0.60 2.36
N LEU A 133 -8.87 0.36 1.62
CA LEU A 133 -9.10 0.25 0.19
C LEU A 133 -8.29 1.35 -0.48
N ARG A 134 -7.29 0.95 -1.26
CA ARG A 134 -6.45 1.89 -1.99
C ARG A 134 -6.42 1.52 -3.45
N ILE A 135 -6.66 2.51 -4.31
CA ILE A 135 -6.47 2.39 -5.75
C ILE A 135 -5.26 3.22 -6.13
N SER A 136 -4.31 2.61 -6.82
CA SER A 136 -3.09 3.26 -7.31
C SER A 136 -3.02 3.12 -8.83
N LEU A 137 -2.76 4.23 -9.50
CA LEU A 137 -2.46 4.28 -10.93
C LEU A 137 -1.05 4.82 -11.10
N GLY A 138 -0.28 4.28 -12.04
CA GLY A 138 1.05 4.78 -12.26
C GLY A 138 1.68 4.37 -13.57
N VAL A 139 2.85 4.97 -13.82
CA VAL A 139 3.73 4.70 -14.95
C VAL A 139 5.04 4.17 -14.39
N ALA A 140 5.58 3.13 -15.01
CA ALA A 140 6.87 2.56 -14.69
C ALA A 140 7.75 2.56 -15.95
N TYR A 141 9.03 2.80 -15.74
CA TYR A 141 10.06 2.66 -16.77
C TYR A 141 10.81 1.36 -16.53
N LEU A 142 10.95 0.56 -17.58
CA LEU A 142 11.74 -0.67 -17.54
C LEU A 142 13.20 -0.28 -17.81
N LEU A 143 14.09 -0.63 -16.88
CA LEU A 143 15.53 -0.35 -16.93
C LEU A 143 16.32 -1.65 -17.06
#